data_AF-A0A6J5ZY95-F1
#
_entry.id   AF-A0A6J5ZY95-F1
#
_cell.length_a   1.000
_cell.length_b   1.000
_cell.length_c   1.000
_cell.angle_alpha   90.00
_cell.angle_beta   90.00
_cell.angle_gamma   90.00
#
_symmetry.space_group_name_H-M   'P 1'
#
loop_
_entity.id
_entity.type
_entity.pdbx_description
1 polymer ?
#
loop_
_entity_poly.entity_id
_entity_poly.type
_entity_poly.pdbx_seq_one_letter_code
_entity_poly.pdbx_strand_id
1 'polypeptide(L)' 'MSHGIDEEEAGKLIVNGFIEPIVKELPMEYAVEMNRLIELQMEGSIG' A
#
# COMPACT_ATOMS: atom_id res chain seq x y z
N MET A 1 7.39 -13.91 -13.03
CA MET A 1 6.36 -12.86 -13.17
C MET A 1 5.33 -13.31 -14.18
N SER A 2 4.17 -13.82 -13.74
CA SER A 2 3.16 -14.40 -14.66
C SER A 2 2.35 -13.35 -15.43
N HIS A 3 2.40 -12.08 -15.02
CA HIS A 3 1.58 -11.00 -15.58
C HIS A 3 2.38 -9.74 -15.96
N GLY A 4 3.71 -9.82 -16.01
CA GLY A 4 4.56 -8.70 -16.41
C GLY A 4 4.73 -7.57 -15.37
N ILE A 5 4.04 -7.64 -14.24
CA ILE A 5 4.24 -6.75 -13.09
C ILE A 5 5.43 -7.20 -12.26
N ASP A 6 6.25 -6.24 -11.81
CA ASP A 6 7.35 -6.51 -10.89
C ASP A 6 6.87 -6.93 -9.50
N GLU A 7 7.74 -7.58 -8.73
CA GLU A 7 7.38 -8.12 -7.40
C GLU A 7 7.01 -6.99 -6.42
N GLU A 8 7.67 -5.83 -6.54
CA GLU A 8 7.40 -4.65 -5.73
C GLU A 8 6.02 -4.06 -6.06
N GLU A 9 5.71 -3.90 -7.35
CA GLU A 9 4.44 -3.41 -7.86
C GLU A 9 3.31 -4.38 -7.54
N ALA A 10 3.54 -5.69 -7.66
CA ALA A 10 2.60 -6.71 -7.22
C ALA A 10 2.33 -6.61 -5.71
N GLY A 11 3.38 -6.42 -4.90
CA GLY A 11 3.26 -6.17 -3.46
C GLY A 11 2.42 -4.93 -3.16
N LYS A 12 2.68 -3.83 -3.86
CA LYS A 12 1.93 -2.56 -3.70
C LYS A 12 0.45 -2.76 -4.00
N LEU A 13 0.12 -3.46 -5.08
CA LEU A 13 -1.27 -3.74 -5.46
C LEU A 13 -1.99 -4.57 -4.38
N ILE A 14 -1.34 -5.60 -3.83
CA ILE A 14 -1.92 -6.44 -2.78
C ILE A 14 -2.19 -5.62 -1.51
N VAL A 15 -1.19 -4.88 -1.04
CA VAL A 15 -1.31 -4.06 0.18
C VAL A 15 -2.38 -3.00 0.01
N ASN A 16 -2.37 -2.26 -1.10
CA ASN A 16 -3.35 -1.22 -1.40
C ASN A 16 -4.79 -1.78 -1.48
N GLY A 17 -4.99 -2.92 -2.14
CA GLY A 17 -6.30 -3.56 -2.22
C GLY A 17 -6.81 -4.05 -0.85
N PHE A 18 -5.91 -4.50 0.03
CA PHE A 18 -6.27 -4.95 1.37
C PHE A 18 -6.70 -3.81 2.29
N ILE A 19 -6.01 -2.66 2.23
CA ILE A 19 -6.26 -1.52 3.11
C ILE A 19 -7.37 -0.58 2.61
N GLU A 20 -7.72 -0.62 1.32
CA GLU A 20 -8.70 0.28 0.70
C GLU A 20 -10.00 0.45 1.51
N PRO A 21 -10.66 -0.61 2.02
CA PRO A 21 -11.87 -0.43 2.81
C PRO A 21 -11.61 0.29 4.14
N ILE A 22 -10.44 0.12 4.75
CA ILE A 22 -10.07 0.79 6.00
C ILE A 22 -9.84 2.28 5.74
N VAL A 23 -9.09 2.61 4.68
CA VAL A 23 -8.79 4.01 4.31
C VAL A 23 -10.07 4.80 4.02
N LYS A 24 -11.08 4.16 3.40
CA LYS A 24 -12.37 4.81 3.09
C LYS A 24 -13.21 5.15 4.32
N GLU A 25 -13.04 4.42 5.42
CA GLU A 25 -13.74 4.68 6.67
C GLU A 25 -13.02 5.70 7.56
N LEU A 26 -11.78 6.08 7.21
CA LEU A 26 -11.01 7.04 7.98
C LEU A 26 -11.35 8.48 7.59
N PRO A 27 -11.33 9.42 8.57
CA PRO A 27 -11.28 10.83 8.27
C PRO A 27 -10.09 11.17 7.35
N MET A 28 -10.29 12.14 6.46
CA MET A 28 -9.34 12.49 5.39
C MET A 28 -7.91 12.73 5.89
N GLU A 29 -7.75 13.37 7.04
CA GLU A 29 -6.45 13.64 7.66
C GLU A 29 -5.68 12.36 8.04
N TYR A 30 -6.39 11.33 8.52
CA TYR A 30 -5.77 10.05 8.87
C TYR A 30 -5.54 9.18 7.65
N ALA A 31 -6.39 9.26 6.63
CA ALA A 31 -6.20 8.56 5.36
C ALA A 31 -4.89 8.99 4.66
N VAL A 32 -4.59 10.30 4.67
CA VAL A 32 -3.36 10.84 4.09
C VAL A 32 -2.12 10.33 4.85
N GLU A 33 -2.15 10.40 6.18
CA GLU A 33 -1.02 9.93 7.01
C GLU A 33 -0.82 8.41 6.89
N MET A 34 -1.90 7.64 6.85
CA MET A 34 -1.85 6.19 6.70
C MET A 34 -1.19 5.77 5.38
N ASN A 35 -1.54 6.40 4.25
CA ASN A 35 -0.91 6.13 2.97
C ASN A 35 0.61 6.37 3.01
N ARG A 36 1.04 7.46 3.65
CA ARG A 36 2.46 7.78 3.82
C ARG A 36 3.20 6.74 4.67
N LEU A 37 2.56 6.26 5.75
CA LEU A 37 3.15 5.23 6.60
C LEU A 37 3.33 3.90 5.84
N ILE A 38 2.38 3.54 4.99
CA ILE A 38 2.47 2.33 4.17
C ILE A 38 3.62 2.44 3.17
N GLU A 39 3.75 3.56 2.45
CA GLU A 39 4.87 3.80 1.54
C GLU A 39 6.22 3.63 2.26
N LEU A 40 6.37 4.24 3.43
CA LEU A 40 7.59 4.11 4.25
C LEU A 40 7.87 2.67 4.70
N GLN A 41 6.84 1.90 5.07
CA GLN A 41 7.02 0.50 5.46
C GLN A 41 7.39 -0.38 4.26
N MET A 42 6.83 -0.10 3.09
CA MET A 42 7.11 -0.84 1.87
C MET A 42 8.56 -0.64 1.40
N GLU A 43 9.06 0.60 1.43
CA GLU A 43 10.47 0.92 1.15
C GLU A 43 11.45 0.18 2.09
N GLY A 44 11.07 -0.05 3.35
CA GLY A 44 11.88 -0.77 4.34
C GLY A 44 11.72 -2.29 4.37
N SER A 45 10.75 -2.85 3.64
CA SER A 45 10.39 -4.28 3.69
C SER A 45 10.99 -5.12 2.56
N ILE A 46 11.42 -4.48 1.47
CA ILE A 46 12.07 -5.13 0.33
C ILE A 46 13.57 -4.96 0.50
N GLY A 47 14.20 -5.96 1.11
CA GLY A 47 15.65 -6.11 1.24
C GLY A 47 16.14 -7.41 0.60
#